data_AF-A0A967JUR8-F1
#
_entry.id   AF-A0A967JUR8-F1
#
_cell.length_a   1.000
_cell.length_b   1.000
_cell.length_c   1.000
_cell.angle_alpha   90.00
_cell.angle_beta   90.00
_cell.angle_gamma   90.00
#
_symmetry.space_group_name_H-M   'P 1'
#
loop_
_entity.id
_entity.type
_entity.pdbx_description
1 polymer ?
#
loop_
_entity_poly.entity_id
_entity_poly.type
_entity_poly.pdbx_seq_one_letter_code
_entity_poly.pdbx_strand_id
1 'polypeptide(L)' 'GWFVPGPEPNAPVVLFLHGNAGNIGHRVGTLDMLHAAGAATLIIDYRGFGDSTGRPGETGTYRDAEAAWTWLTRE' A
#
# COMPACT_ATOMS: atom_id res chain seq x y z
N GLY A 1 -1.35 5.30 -5.06
CA GLY A 1 -0.76 4.06 -4.52
C GLY A 1 0.00 3.35 -5.62
N TRP A 2 0.83 2.38 -5.25
CA TRP A 2 1.63 1.57 -6.18
C TRP A 2 1.35 0.09 -5.95
N PHE A 3 1.26 -0.67 -7.05
CA PHE A 3 1.37 -2.11 -7.02
C PHE A 3 2.75 -2.50 -7.54
N VAL A 4 3.57 -3.05 -6.66
CA VAL A 4 4.90 -3.56 -6.99
C VAL A 4 4.77 -5.07 -7.21
N PRO A 5 4.97 -5.56 -8.44
CA PRO A 5 4.88 -7.00 -8.70
C PRO A 5 5.96 -7.76 -7.92
N GLY A 6 5.63 -8.98 -7.52
CA GLY A 6 6.60 -9.90 -6.94
C GLY A 6 7.54 -10.45 -8.02
N PRO A 7 8.64 -11.11 -7.64
CA PRO A 7 9.58 -11.70 -8.59
C PRO A 7 8.97 -12.85 -9.39
N GLU A 8 7.91 -13.49 -8.87
CA GLU A 8 7.22 -14.62 -9.51
C GLU A 8 5.73 -14.31 -9.76
N PRO A 9 5.11 -14.88 -10.81
CA PRO A 9 3.71 -14.61 -11.16
C PRO A 9 2.69 -14.89 -10.05
N ASN A 10 2.98 -15.88 -9.18
CA ASN A 10 2.10 -16.32 -8.10
C ASN A 10 2.62 -15.90 -6.72
N ALA A 11 3.44 -14.85 -6.66
CA ALA A 11 3.95 -14.31 -5.42
C ALA A 11 2.80 -13.96 -4.45
N PRO A 12 2.92 -14.27 -3.14
CA PRO A 12 1.97 -13.77 -2.16
C PRO A 12 1.96 -12.24 -2.18
N VAL A 13 0.78 -11.65 -1.94
CA VAL A 13 0.62 -10.20 -1.95
C VAL A 13 0.56 -9.66 -0.53
N VAL A 14 1.36 -8.64 -0.25
CA VAL A 14 1.29 -7.86 0.99
C VAL A 14 0.53 -6.56 0.73
N LEU A 15 -0.53 -6.32 1.51
CA LEU A 15 -1.14 -5.00 1.62
C LEU A 15 -0.38 -4.19 2.68
N PHE A 16 0.46 -3.25 2.24
CA PHE A 16 1.26 -2.42 3.13
C PHE A 16 0.54 -1.11 3.46
N LEU A 17 0.15 -0.98 4.72
CA LEU A 17 -0.53 0.19 5.28
C LEU A 17 0.48 0.99 6.11
N HIS A 18 0.93 2.14 5.60
CA HIS A 18 1.99 2.93 6.27
C HIS A 18 1.48 3.61 7.55
N GLY A 19 2.42 4.07 8.40
CA GLY A 19 2.11 4.91 9.57
C GLY A 19 2.09 6.41 9.25
N ASN A 20 1.71 7.24 10.23
CA ASN A 20 1.49 8.69 10.09
C ASN A 20 2.73 9.53 9.69
N ALA A 21 3.95 8.99 9.82
CA ALA A 21 5.18 9.73 9.53
C ALA A 21 5.61 9.57 8.05
N GLY A 22 5.05 10.39 7.16
CA GLY A 22 5.41 10.44 5.73
C GLY A 22 4.44 9.73 4.78
N ASN A 23 4.85 9.50 3.54
CA ASN A 23 4.07 8.89 2.45
C ASN A 23 4.75 7.62 1.90
N ILE A 24 4.17 6.99 0.87
CA ILE A 24 4.68 5.78 0.23
C ILE A 24 6.13 5.90 -0.29
N GLY A 25 6.57 7.09 -0.69
CA GLY A 25 7.93 7.33 -1.18
C GLY A 25 9.00 7.09 -0.10
N HIS A 26 8.66 7.30 1.17
CA HIS A 26 9.55 6.99 2.30
C HIS A 26 9.59 5.49 2.66
N ARG A 27 8.91 4.63 1.89
CA ARG A 27 8.79 3.19 2.14
C ARG A 27 9.47 2.34 1.09
N VAL A 28 10.16 2.93 0.11
CA VAL A 28 10.88 2.21 -0.95
C VAL A 28 11.79 1.11 -0.38
N GLY A 29 12.59 1.40 0.65
CA GLY A 29 13.43 0.37 1.27
C GLY A 29 12.65 -0.80 1.88
N THR A 30 11.45 -0.57 2.41
CA THR A 30 10.56 -1.65 2.87
C THR A 30 9.98 -2.44 1.70
N LEU A 31 9.63 -1.77 0.60
CA LEU A 31 9.15 -2.43 -0.63
C LEU A 31 10.24 -3.32 -1.23
N ASP A 32 11.49 -2.86 -1.27
CA ASP A 32 12.63 -3.64 -1.74
C ASP A 32 12.85 -4.89 -0.88
N MET A 33 12.75 -4.77 0.45
CA MET A 33 12.84 -5.91 1.36
C MET A 33 11.71 -6.92 1.15
N LEU A 34 10.47 -6.47 0.95
CA LEU A 34 9.33 -7.35 0.69
C LEU A 34 9.46 -8.04 -0.67
N HIS A 35 9.92 -7.32 -1.69
CA HIS A 35 10.18 -7.90 -3.02
C HIS A 35 11.29 -8.96 -2.95
N ALA A 36 12.40 -8.67 -2.26
CA ALA A 36 13.48 -9.63 -2.04
C ALA A 36 13.03 -10.87 -1.23
N ALA A 37 12.01 -10.73 -0.37
CA ALA A 37 11.37 -11.83 0.34
C ALA A 37 10.37 -12.63 -0.52
N GLY A 38 10.21 -12.28 -1.81
CA GLY A 38 9.35 -13.00 -2.75
C GLY A 38 7.91 -12.52 -2.79
N ALA A 39 7.59 -11.35 -2.23
CA ALA A 39 6.22 -10.83 -2.20
C ALA A 39 5.96 -9.77 -3.27
N ALA A 40 4.76 -9.80 -3.86
CA ALA A 40 4.18 -8.61 -4.46
C ALA A 40 3.67 -7.68 -3.35
N THR A 41 3.62 -6.37 -3.59
CA THR A 41 3.15 -5.41 -2.59
C THR A 41 2.20 -4.39 -3.19
N LEU A 42 1.01 -4.25 -2.62
CA LEU A 42 0.20 -3.04 -2.78
C LEU A 42 0.48 -2.10 -1.62
N ILE A 43 0.85 -0.87 -1.94
CA ILE A 43 0.98 0.21 -0.98
C ILE A 43 0.14 1.40 -1.41
N ILE A 44 -0.59 2.01 -0.48
CA ILE A 44 -1.41 3.19 -0.73
C ILE A 44 -0.97 4.35 0.15
N ASP A 45 -1.13 5.59 -0.35
CA ASP A 45 -1.20 6.76 0.52
C ASP A 45 -2.66 6.92 0.95
N TYR A 46 -2.91 7.07 2.25
CA TYR A 46 -4.24 7.47 2.72
C TYR A 46 -4.58 8.87 2.21
N ARG A 47 -5.87 9.21 2.26
CA ARG A 47 -6.33 10.57 1.98
C ARG A 47 -5.51 11.63 2.72
N GLY A 48 -5.05 12.64 2.00
CA GLY A 48 -4.22 13.72 2.55
C GLY A 48 -2.74 13.38 2.75
N PHE A 49 -2.26 12.23 2.25
CA PHE A 49 -0.84 11.89 2.17
C PHE A 49 -0.39 11.79 0.71
N GLY A 50 0.89 12.11 0.47
CA GLY A 50 1.50 12.04 -0.87
C GLY A 50 0.64 12.75 -1.91
N ASP A 51 0.28 12.01 -2.96
CA ASP A 51 -0.58 12.52 -4.05
C ASP A 51 -2.08 12.23 -3.82
N SER A 52 -2.46 11.56 -2.74
CA SER A 52 -3.85 11.28 -2.41
C SER A 52 -4.57 12.53 -1.90
N THR A 53 -5.76 12.81 -2.45
CA THR A 53 -6.56 13.98 -2.09
C THR A 53 -7.27 13.82 -0.74
N GLY A 54 -7.86 14.90 -0.22
CA GLY A 54 -8.67 14.89 1.00
C GLY A 54 -7.91 15.31 2.26
N ARG A 55 -8.43 14.96 3.44
CA ARG A 55 -7.84 15.28 4.75
C ARG A 55 -7.75 14.01 5.61
N PRO A 56 -6.63 13.80 6.33
CA PRO A 56 -6.49 12.65 7.21
C PRO A 56 -7.55 12.64 8.32
N GLY A 57 -7.99 11.45 8.71
CA GLY A 57 -8.91 11.24 9.81
C GLY A 57 -9.19 9.76 9.98
N GLU A 58 -9.40 9.32 11.22
CA GLU A 58 -9.46 7.90 11.60
C GLU A 58 -10.47 7.10 10.74
N THR A 59 -11.73 7.53 10.69
CA THR A 59 -12.74 6.87 9.85
C THR A 59 -12.38 6.87 8.37
N GLY A 60 -11.68 7.91 7.90
CA GLY A 60 -11.21 8.00 6.53
C GLY A 60 -10.12 6.99 6.21
N THR A 61 -9.15 6.84 7.12
CA THR A 61 -8.06 5.86 7.04
C THR A 61 -8.60 4.43 6.96
N TYR A 62 -9.62 4.08 7.75
CA TYR A 62 -10.25 2.75 7.66
C TYR A 62 -10.88 2.50 6.29
N ARG A 63 -11.61 3.49 5.74
CA ARG A 63 -12.23 3.38 4.41
C ARG A 63 -11.20 3.25 3.30
N ASP A 64 -10.09 3.97 3.40
CA ASP A 64 -9.01 3.90 2.41
C ASP A 64 -8.33 2.51 2.44
N ALA A 65 -8.11 1.94 3.63
CA ALA A 65 -7.59 0.59 3.78
C ALA A 65 -8.56 -0.47 3.24
N GLU A 66 -9.86 -0.35 3.51
CA GLU A 66 -10.90 -1.24 2.99
C GLU A 66 -11.01 -1.16 1.47
N ALA A 67 -10.88 0.03 0.88
CA ALA A 67 -10.85 0.21 -0.57
C ALA A 67 -9.63 -0.47 -1.21
N ALA A 68 -8.45 -0.38 -0.58
CA ALA A 68 -7.25 -1.07 -1.06
C ALA A 68 -7.38 -2.60 -0.97
N TRP A 69 -7.93 -3.11 0.13
CA TRP A 69 -8.25 -4.53 0.27
C TRP A 69 -9.23 -5.00 -0.80
N THR A 70 -10.32 -4.25 -1.01
CA THR A 70 -11.33 -4.56 -2.03
C THR A 70 -10.72 -4.56 -3.43
N TRP A 71 -9.80 -3.64 -3.73
CA TRP A 71 -9.09 -3.62 -5.01
C TRP A 71 -8.21 -4.86 -5.20
N LEU A 72 -7.55 -5.35 -4.14
CA LEU A 72 -6.70 -6.55 -4.20
C LEU A 72 -7.48 -7.85 -4.38
N THR A 73 -8.66 -7.95 -3.77
CA THR A 73 -9.41 -9.20 -3.71
C THR A 73 -10.59 -9.24 -4.67
N ARG A 74 -10.80 -8.19 -5.45
CA ARG A 74 -11.81 -8.21 -6.52
C ARG A 74 -11.29 -9.05 -7.68
N GLU A 75 -12.14 -9.99 -8.10
CA GLU A 75 -11.97 -10.80 -9.31
C GLU A 75 -11.92 -9.94 -10.58
#